data_AF-A0AAD6Z7X6-F1
#
_entry.id   AF-A0AAD6Z7X6-F1
#
_cell.length_a   1.000
_cell.length_b   1.000
_cell.length_c   1.000
_cell.angle_alpha   90.00
_cell.angle_beta   90.00
_cell.angle_gamma   90.00
#
_symmetry.space_group_name_H-M   'P 1'
#
loop_
_entity.id
_entity.type
_entity.pdbx_description
1 polymer ?
#
loop_
_entity_poly.entity_id
_entity_poly.type
_entity_poly.pdbx_seq_one_letter_code
_entity_poly.pdbx_strand_id
1 'polypeptide(L)'
;DVLNLAFGWCAIQALGDFDPTKGGHLVLWDLMLVIEFPPGTLILIPSATLSHANIPVQAGDTRVSFTQFISGGLFRYVDNGYRMEGELADADPAEYTRLMEKKQLQWENGL
;
A
#
# COMPACT_ATOMS: atom_id res chain seq x y z
N ASP A 1 -5.39 0.01 1.80
CA ASP A 1 -3.92 0.17 1.86
C ASP A 1 -3.36 0.27 3.27
N VAL A 2 -4.13 0.70 4.27
CA VAL A 2 -3.66 0.83 5.67
C VAL A 2 -3.13 -0.47 6.33
N LEU A 3 -3.36 -1.64 5.71
CA LEU A 3 -2.84 -2.93 6.15
C LEU A 3 -1.61 -3.40 5.35
N ASN A 4 -1.20 -2.62 4.34
CA ASN A 4 0.02 -2.87 3.59
C ASN A 4 1.22 -2.51 4.45
N LEU A 5 2.39 -2.98 4.03
CA LEU A 5 3.63 -2.58 4.66
C LEU A 5 3.74 -1.05 4.54
N ALA A 6 3.80 -0.34 5.67
CA ALA A 6 3.82 1.12 5.69
C ALA A 6 4.96 1.67 4.81
N PHE A 7 6.10 1.00 4.89
CA PHE A 7 7.28 1.28 4.10
C PHE A 7 7.39 0.59 2.75
N GLY A 8 6.40 -0.24 2.42
CA GLY A 8 6.35 -0.91 1.14
C GLY A 8 6.00 0.06 0.02
N TRP A 9 6.65 -0.13 -1.13
CA TRP A 9 6.23 0.51 -2.36
C TRP A 9 5.16 -0.34 -3.04
N CYS A 10 4.07 0.30 -3.42
CA CYS A 10 3.05 -0.30 -4.26
C CYS A 10 3.29 0.12 -5.71
N ALA A 11 3.23 -0.85 -6.61
CA ALA A 11 3.32 -0.62 -8.04
C ALA A 11 1.91 -0.64 -8.63
N ILE A 12 1.45 0.52 -9.10
CA ILE A 12 0.13 0.66 -9.71
C ILE A 12 0.34 0.85 -11.20
N GLN A 13 -0.27 -0.02 -12.02
CA GLN A 13 -0.28 0.11 -13.46
C GLN A 13 -1.65 0.57 -13.93
N ALA A 14 -1.71 1.65 -14.71
CA ALA A 14 -2.93 2.06 -15.40
C ALA A 14 -3.06 1.28 -16.71
N LEU A 15 -4.26 0.78 -16.97
CA LEU A 15 -4.63 0.03 -18.17
C LEU A 15 -6.00 0.50 -18.67
N GLY A 16 -6.38 0.07 -19.86
CA GLY A 16 -7.66 0.41 -20.49
C GLY A 16 -7.48 1.38 -21.66
N ASP A 17 -8.60 1.99 -22.06
CA ASP A 17 -8.70 2.93 -23.17
C ASP A 17 -9.46 4.17 -22.67
N PHE A 18 -8.70 5.24 -22.41
CA PHE A 18 -9.20 6.51 -21.90
C PHE A 18 -8.23 7.64 -22.25
N ASP A 19 -8.73 8.87 -22.32
CA ASP A 19 -7.93 10.07 -22.54
C ASP A 19 -7.37 10.59 -21.20
N PRO A 20 -6.06 10.44 -20.91
CA PRO A 20 -5.48 10.79 -19.63
C PRO A 20 -5.32 12.30 -19.41
N THR A 21 -5.70 13.14 -20.38
CA THR A 21 -5.78 14.59 -20.22
C THR A 21 -7.15 15.06 -19.75
N LYS A 22 -8.16 14.16 -19.77
CA LYS A 22 -9.57 14.47 -19.45
C LYS A 22 -10.11 13.70 -18.25
N GLY A 23 -9.37 12.75 -17.71
CA GLY A 23 -9.82 11.90 -16.60
C GLY A 23 -8.84 10.77 -16.29
N GLY A 24 -9.19 9.93 -15.32
CA GLY A 24 -8.33 8.78 -14.94
C GLY A 24 -7.03 9.15 -14.20
N HIS A 25 -6.86 10.43 -13.86
CA HIS A 25 -5.70 10.94 -13.12
C HIS A 25 -5.57 10.29 -11.74
N LEU A 26 -4.34 10.18 -11.26
CA LEU A 26 -4.04 9.80 -9.88
C LEU A 26 -3.97 11.05 -9.02
N VAL A 27 -4.72 11.06 -7.92
CA VAL A 27 -4.68 12.12 -6.90
C VAL A 27 -3.87 11.62 -5.72
N LEU A 28 -2.87 12.39 -5.29
CA LEU A 28 -2.10 12.19 -4.06
C LEU A 28 -2.38 13.37 -3.14
N TRP A 29 -3.31 13.19 -2.21
CA TRP A 29 -3.87 14.29 -1.41
C TRP A 29 -2.84 14.94 -0.50
N ASP A 30 -2.06 14.14 0.23
CA ASP A 30 -1.05 14.63 1.19
C ASP A 30 0.08 15.42 0.50
N LEU A 31 0.30 15.17 -0.79
CA LEU A 31 1.30 15.87 -1.60
C LEU A 31 0.71 17.04 -2.39
N MET A 32 -0.61 17.24 -2.34
CA MET A 32 -1.33 18.22 -3.16
C MET A 32 -1.05 18.06 -4.67
N LEU A 33 -0.93 16.82 -5.14
CA LEU A 33 -0.61 16.50 -6.53
C LEU A 33 -1.78 15.81 -7.23
N VAL A 34 -2.02 16.23 -8.48
CA VAL A 34 -2.88 15.53 -9.44
C VAL A 34 -2.00 15.20 -10.65
N ILE A 35 -1.90 13.92 -10.96
CA ILE A 35 -0.97 13.39 -11.96
C ILE A 35 -1.79 12.79 -13.09
N GLU A 36 -1.61 13.30 -14.32
CA GLU A 36 -2.07 12.60 -15.52
C GLU A 36 -1.42 11.22 -15.54
N PHE A 37 -2.24 10.17 -15.57
CA PHE A 37 -1.76 8.80 -15.40
C PHE A 37 -2.18 7.93 -16.60
N PRO A 38 -1.42 7.98 -17.71
CA PRO A 38 -1.81 7.37 -18.99
C PRO A 38 -1.95 5.84 -18.95
N PRO A 39 -2.83 5.25 -19.77
CA PRO A 39 -2.86 3.81 -19.97
C PRO A 39 -1.48 3.27 -20.40
N GLY A 40 -1.08 2.13 -19.85
CA GLY A 40 0.23 1.51 -20.07
C GLY A 40 1.34 1.97 -19.14
N THR A 41 1.11 3.02 -18.34
CA THR A 41 2.12 3.55 -17.41
C THR A 41 2.06 2.87 -16.03
N LEU A 42 3.21 2.88 -15.35
CA LEU A 42 3.39 2.34 -14.01
C LEU A 42 3.87 3.47 -13.09
N ILE A 43 3.32 3.54 -11.88
CA ILE A 43 3.82 4.40 -10.82
C ILE A 43 4.13 3.59 -9.57
N LEU A 44 5.21 3.95 -8.88
CA LEU A 44 5.55 3.43 -7.56
C LEU A 44 5.18 4.50 -6.54
N ILE A 45 4.36 4.15 -5.54
CA ILE A 45 4.04 5.04 -4.42
C ILE A 45 4.08 4.29 -3.08
N PRO A 46 4.41 4.94 -1.96
CA PRO A 46 4.18 4.40 -0.63
C PRO A 46 2.67 4.51 -0.29
N SER A 47 1.87 3.63 -0.89
CA SER A 47 0.39 3.78 -0.89
C SER A 47 -0.25 3.63 0.49
N ALA A 48 0.43 2.94 1.41
CA ALA A 48 -0.01 2.77 2.79
C ALA A 48 0.08 4.08 3.60
N THR A 49 0.97 5.00 3.21
CA THR A 49 1.21 6.28 3.90
C THR A 49 0.64 7.49 3.17
N LEU A 50 0.19 7.32 1.92
CA LEU A 50 -0.39 8.39 1.12
C LEU A 50 -1.86 8.12 0.84
N SER A 51 -2.71 9.07 1.19
CA SER A 51 -4.10 9.12 0.76
C SER A 51 -4.15 9.38 -0.74
N HIS A 52 -4.75 8.45 -1.48
CA HIS A 52 -4.80 8.52 -2.93
C HIS A 52 -6.15 8.05 -3.50
N ALA A 53 -6.47 8.55 -4.70
CA ALA A 53 -7.70 8.24 -5.41
C ALA A 53 -7.50 8.35 -6.92
N ASN A 54 -8.45 7.84 -7.70
CA ASN A 54 -8.47 8.04 -9.15
C ASN A 54 -9.63 8.96 -9.53
N ILE A 55 -9.39 9.92 -10.41
CA ILE A 55 -10.46 10.73 -11.01
C ILE A 55 -11.25 9.83 -11.99
N PRO A 56 -12.59 9.94 -12.03
CA PRO A 56 -13.40 9.26 -13.04
C PRO A 56 -12.92 9.54 -14.46
N VAL A 57 -13.08 8.56 -15.35
CA VAL A 57 -12.87 8.77 -16.79
C VAL A 57 -14.12 9.34 -17.44
N GLN A 58 -14.02 9.76 -18.71
CA GLN A 58 -15.16 10.28 -19.46
C GLN A 58 -16.20 9.18 -19.75
N ALA A 59 -17.42 9.57 -20.08
CA ALA A 59 -18.45 8.61 -20.48
C ALA A 59 -18.02 7.86 -21.75
N GLY A 60 -18.01 6.53 -21.69
CA GLY A 60 -17.57 5.67 -22.79
C GLY A 60 -16.12 5.19 -22.68
N ASP A 61 -15.29 5.87 -21.87
CA ASP A 61 -13.92 5.44 -21.58
C ASP A 61 -13.91 4.27 -20.59
N THR A 62 -12.86 3.44 -20.65
CA THR A 62 -12.65 2.34 -19.70
C THR A 62 -11.28 2.43 -19.07
N ARG A 63 -11.23 2.41 -17.73
CA ARG A 63 -9.98 2.36 -16.97
C ARG A 63 -9.93 1.13 -16.10
N VAL A 64 -8.80 0.45 -16.15
CA VAL A 64 -8.44 -0.70 -15.30
C VAL A 64 -7.16 -0.36 -14.57
N SER A 65 -6.95 -0.93 -13.39
CA SER A 65 -5.70 -0.80 -12.66
C SER A 65 -5.22 -2.16 -12.19
N PHE A 66 -3.92 -2.39 -12.31
CA PHE A 66 -3.26 -3.55 -11.72
C PHE A 66 -2.32 -3.06 -10.61
N THR A 67 -2.66 -3.40 -9.37
CA THR A 67 -1.91 -2.94 -8.18
C THR A 67 -1.17 -4.10 -7.54
N GLN A 68 0.13 -3.94 -7.39
CA GLN A 68 1.02 -4.88 -6.72
C GLN A 68 1.47 -4.24 -5.41
N PHE A 69 1.21 -4.92 -4.30
CA PHE A 69 1.53 -4.44 -2.97
C PHE A 69 1.95 -5.62 -2.09
N ILE A 70 2.54 -5.32 -0.95
CA ILE A 70 2.85 -6.32 0.07
C ILE A 70 2.14 -5.99 1.37
N SER A 71 1.49 -6.99 1.97
CA SER A 71 0.79 -6.83 3.23
C SER A 71 1.78 -6.69 4.40
N GLY A 72 1.54 -5.74 5.30
CA GLY A 72 2.31 -5.62 6.54
C GLY A 72 2.08 -6.84 7.47
N GLY A 73 0.92 -7.49 7.36
CA GLY A 73 0.62 -8.71 8.09
C GLY A 73 1.56 -9.88 7.76
N LEU A 74 2.04 -9.95 6.51
CA LEU A 74 2.97 -10.98 6.09
C LEU A 74 4.33 -10.84 6.79
N PHE A 75 4.83 -9.62 6.93
CA PHE A 75 6.06 -9.36 7.69
C PHE A 75 5.88 -9.66 9.18
N ARG A 76 4.75 -9.24 9.77
CA ARG A 76 4.44 -9.59 11.17
C ARG A 76 4.41 -11.10 11.40
N TYR A 77 3.87 -11.86 10.45
CA TYR A 77 3.85 -13.32 10.52
C TYR A 77 5.27 -13.91 10.50
N VAL A 78 6.15 -13.39 9.62
CA VAL A 78 7.56 -13.80 9.58
C VAL A 78 8.29 -13.41 10.87
N ASP A 79 8.10 -12.18 11.36
CA ASP A 79 8.69 -11.69 12.62
C ASP A 79 8.27 -12.53 13.82
N ASN A 80 7.02 -13.02 13.84
CA ASN A 80 6.49 -13.90 14.88
C ASN A 80 7.00 -15.36 14.74
N GLY A 81 7.91 -15.64 13.80
CA GLY A 81 8.44 -16.97 13.53
C GLY A 81 7.43 -17.88 12.82
N TYR A 82 6.72 -17.34 11.83
CA TYR A 82 5.68 -18.02 11.06
C TYR A 82 4.49 -18.50 11.91
N ARG A 83 4.09 -17.66 12.86
CA ARG A 83 2.94 -17.89 13.74
C ARG A 83 1.99 -16.72 13.72
N MET A 84 0.71 -17.00 13.90
CA MET A 84 -0.26 -15.96 14.19
C MET A 84 0.08 -15.33 15.54
N GLU A 85 -0.28 -14.06 15.71
CA GLU A 85 0.09 -13.31 16.92
C GLU A 85 -0.50 -13.93 18.19
N GLY A 86 -1.74 -14.45 18.14
CA GLY A 86 -2.34 -15.19 19.25
C GLY A 86 -1.59 -16.48 19.59
N GLU A 87 -1.14 -17.23 18.58
CA GLU A 87 -0.36 -18.46 18.79
C GLU A 87 0.99 -18.16 19.46
N LEU A 88 1.64 -17.06 19.08
CA LEU A 88 2.87 -16.60 19.73
C LEU A 88 2.59 -16.18 21.17
N ALA A 89 1.52 -15.43 21.43
CA ALA A 89 1.15 -14.98 22.76
C ALA A 89 0.90 -16.16 23.72
N ASP A 90 0.26 -17.22 23.24
CA ASP A 90 -0.03 -18.43 24.03
C ASP A 90 1.22 -19.30 24.24
N ALA A 91 2.05 -19.47 23.20
CA ALA A 91 3.20 -20.36 23.24
C ALA A 91 4.44 -19.77 23.92
N ASP A 92 4.68 -18.46 23.75
CA ASP A 92 5.84 -17.75 24.29
C ASP A 92 5.48 -16.29 24.64
N PRO A 93 4.85 -16.05 25.81
CA PRO A 93 4.45 -14.71 26.26
C PRO A 93 5.62 -13.73 26.40
N ALA A 94 6.83 -14.22 26.71
CA ALA A 94 8.01 -13.39 26.89
C ALA A 94 8.48 -12.86 25.53
N GLU A 95 8.59 -13.73 24.53
CA GLU A 95 8.95 -13.32 23.17
C GLU A 95 7.87 -12.45 22.53
N TYR A 96 6.59 -12.77 22.75
CA TYR A 96 5.47 -11.92 22.35
C TYR A 96 5.65 -10.49 22.86
N THR A 97 5.90 -10.33 24.16
CA THR A 97 6.06 -9.01 24.80
C THR A 97 7.24 -8.25 24.20
N ARG A 98 8.39 -8.92 24.03
CA ARG A 98 9.59 -8.34 23.40
C ARG A 98 9.33 -7.87 21.96
N LEU A 99 8.59 -8.66 21.17
CA LEU A 99 8.24 -8.30 19.80
C LEU A 99 7.20 -7.16 19.74
N MET A 100 6.25 -7.08 20.67
CA MET A 100 5.32 -5.94 20.76
C MET A 100 6.04 -4.63 21.07
N GLU A 101 6.99 -4.64 22.00
CA GLU A 101 7.83 -3.47 22.31
C GLU A 101 8.63 -3.03 21.08
N LYS A 102 9.24 -3.98 20.36
CA LYS A 102 9.96 -3.70 19.11
C LYS A 102 9.03 -3.11 18.04
N LYS A 103 7.80 -3.61 17.92
CA LYS A 103 6.79 -3.12 16.94
C LYS A 103 6.41 -1.65 17.18
N GLN A 104 6.42 -1.16 18.42
CA GLN A 104 6.14 0.26 18.71
C GLN A 104 7.18 1.21 18.11
N LEU A 105 8.41 0.73 17.92
CA LEU A 105 9.52 1.50 17.36
C LEU A 105 9.69 1.27 15.84
N GLN A 106 8.82 0.48 15.20
CA GLN A 106 8.99 0.13 13.78
C GLN A 106 8.88 1.35 12.86
N TRP A 107 8.08 2.36 13.22
CA TRP A 107 7.99 3.59 12.43
C TRP A 107 9.31 4.37 12.38
N GLU A 108 10.17 4.24 13.40
CA GLU A 108 11.50 4.89 13.44
C GLU A 108 12.50 4.22 12.51
N ASN A 109 12.26 2.94 12.19
CA ASN A 109 13.11 2.17 11.28
C ASN A 109 12.79 2.43 9.80
N GLY A 110 11.73 3.21 9.52
CA GLY A 110 11.50 3.84 8.23
C GLY A 110 10.07 3.80 7.69
N LEU A 111 9.91 4.57 6.59
CA LEU A 111 9.75 3.91 5.29
C LEU A 111 10.94 2.92 5.09
#